data_AF-A0A453CH97-F1
#
_entry.id   AF-A0A453CH97-F1
#
_cell.length_a   1.000
_cell.length_b   1.000
_cell.length_c   1.000
_cell.angle_alpha   90.00
_cell.angle_beta   90.00
_cell.angle_gamma   90.00
#
_symmetry.space_group_name_H-M   'P 1'
#
loop_
_entity.id
_entity.type
_entity.pdbx_description
1 polymer ?
#
loop_
_entity_poly.entity_id
_entity_poly.type
_entity_poly.pdbx_seq_one_letter_code
_entity_poly.pdbx_strand_id
1 'polypeptide(L)'
;DLEEYRSKSRFLYGESMGGAVALLLHRKDPTFWDGAVLVAPMCKISEKVKPHPLVITALTQVEDIIPRWKIVPTKDVIDAAFKDPDKREKIRKNKLIYQDKPRLKTALEMLRTSMYVEDSLSKVKLPFLVLHGEADTVTDPEVSRALYEHAASTDKAIKLYPGMWHGLTAGEPDENVEAVFSDIIAWLNARRRVWTPEERLTKMLAAPKKPDIDEKDHGSTRPRRRRRGFLCGLTGRTHHHSEM
;
A
#
# COMPACT_ATOMS: atom_id res chain seq x y z
N ASP A 1 -24.92 7.48 -2.30
CA ASP A 1 -23.81 8.45 -2.25
C ASP A 1 -24.26 9.70 -1.51
N LEU A 2 -23.52 10.10 -0.47
CA LEU A 2 -23.86 11.26 0.34
C LEU A 2 -23.53 12.54 -0.46
N GLU A 3 -24.58 13.21 -0.94
CA GLU A 3 -24.53 14.42 -1.78
C GLU A 3 -23.66 15.54 -1.18
N GLU A 4 -23.58 15.57 0.15
CA GLU A 4 -22.79 16.50 0.96
C GLU A 4 -21.28 16.53 0.60
N TYR A 5 -20.70 15.40 0.19
CA TYR A 5 -19.26 15.30 -0.06
C TYR A 5 -18.87 15.48 -1.53
N ARG A 6 -19.83 15.67 -2.44
CA ARG A 6 -19.57 15.73 -3.89
C ARG A 6 -18.56 16.83 -4.26
N SER A 7 -18.62 17.96 -3.57
CA SER A 7 -17.75 19.13 -3.80
C SER A 7 -16.47 19.15 -2.95
N LYS A 8 -16.29 18.21 -2.02
CA LYS A 8 -15.11 18.20 -1.13
C LYS A 8 -13.90 17.59 -1.84
N SER A 9 -12.71 18.06 -1.48
CA SER A 9 -11.45 17.48 -1.95
C SER A 9 -11.23 16.08 -1.36
N ARG A 10 -10.63 15.19 -2.15
CA ARG A 10 -10.44 13.77 -1.82
C ARG A 10 -8.96 13.45 -1.73
N PHE A 11 -8.48 13.21 -0.52
CA PHE A 11 -7.08 12.88 -0.28
C PHE A 11 -6.91 11.43 0.15
N LEU A 12 -5.84 10.81 -0.30
CA LEU A 12 -5.36 9.55 0.24
C LEU A 12 -4.36 9.82 1.37
N TYR A 13 -4.41 9.01 2.41
CA TYR A 13 -3.37 8.95 3.43
C TYR A 13 -2.90 7.51 3.53
N GLY A 14 -1.59 7.29 3.47
CA GLY A 14 -1.01 5.95 3.53
C GLY A 14 0.33 5.95 4.24
N GLU A 15 0.44 5.13 5.28
CA GLU A 15 1.68 4.90 6.01
C GLU A 15 2.23 3.50 5.70
N SER A 16 3.54 3.38 5.45
CA SER A 16 4.19 2.10 5.18
C SER A 16 3.54 1.36 4.00
N MET A 17 3.11 0.10 4.20
CA MET A 17 2.32 -0.66 3.23
C MET A 17 1.05 0.09 2.76
N GLY A 18 0.44 0.90 3.62
CA GLY A 18 -0.70 1.76 3.26
C GLY A 18 -0.35 2.80 2.18
N GLY A 19 0.91 3.25 2.12
CA GLY A 19 1.41 4.10 1.04
C GLY A 19 1.40 3.39 -0.32
N ALA A 20 1.76 2.11 -0.36
CA ALA A 20 1.63 1.28 -1.56
C ALA A 20 0.17 1.19 -2.02
N VAL A 21 -0.74 0.93 -1.08
CA VAL A 21 -2.17 0.85 -1.34
C VAL A 21 -2.70 2.18 -1.89
N ALA A 22 -2.30 3.32 -1.32
CA ALA A 22 -2.67 4.64 -1.81
C ALA A 22 -2.21 4.86 -3.26
N LEU A 23 -0.96 4.52 -3.59
CA LEU A 23 -0.45 4.63 -4.96
C LEU A 23 -1.21 3.71 -5.93
N LEU A 24 -1.55 2.48 -5.52
CA LEU A 24 -2.34 1.56 -6.33
C LEU A 24 -3.78 2.05 -6.54
N LEU A 25 -4.41 2.63 -5.51
CA LEU A 25 -5.74 3.24 -5.62
C LEU A 25 -5.73 4.41 -6.59
N HIS A 26 -4.70 5.25 -6.55
CA HIS A 26 -4.51 6.30 -7.55
C HIS A 26 -4.38 5.72 -8.95
N ARG A 27 -3.58 4.67 -9.14
CA ARG A 27 -3.44 4.04 -10.48
C ARG A 27 -4.77 3.47 -11.00
N LYS A 28 -5.62 2.93 -10.12
CA LYS A 28 -6.94 2.39 -10.49
C LYS A 28 -7.91 3.48 -10.94
N ASP A 29 -7.87 4.64 -10.30
CA ASP A 29 -8.65 5.81 -10.70
C ASP A 29 -7.82 7.11 -10.58
N PRO A 30 -7.05 7.46 -11.63
CA PRO A 30 -6.11 8.58 -11.57
C PRO A 30 -6.77 9.93 -11.35
N THR A 31 -8.07 10.06 -11.66
CA THR A 31 -8.80 11.33 -11.60
C THR A 31 -9.63 11.52 -10.35
N PHE A 32 -9.96 10.44 -9.65
CA PHE A 32 -10.81 10.51 -8.48
C PHE A 32 -10.15 11.23 -7.30
N TRP A 33 -8.84 11.06 -7.13
CA TRP A 33 -8.07 11.62 -6.00
C TRP A 33 -7.49 12.98 -6.33
N ASP A 34 -7.54 13.90 -5.37
CA ASP A 34 -7.02 15.26 -5.47
C ASP A 34 -5.61 15.40 -4.90
N GLY A 35 -5.18 14.46 -4.05
CA GLY A 35 -3.82 14.40 -3.55
C GLY A 35 -3.56 13.17 -2.68
N ALA A 36 -2.31 12.97 -2.26
CA ALA A 36 -1.93 11.92 -1.33
C ALA A 36 -0.87 12.39 -0.32
N VAL A 37 -1.04 11.98 0.92
CA VAL A 37 -0.05 12.08 1.98
C VAL A 37 0.52 10.68 2.20
N LEU A 38 1.81 10.53 2.01
CA LEU A 38 2.51 9.25 2.03
C LEU A 38 3.59 9.30 3.12
N VAL A 39 3.40 8.50 4.17
CA VAL A 39 4.31 8.46 5.34
C VAL A 39 5.12 7.18 5.28
N ALA A 40 6.45 7.30 5.20
CA ALA A 40 7.37 6.17 5.05
C ALA A 40 6.87 5.07 4.07
N PRO A 41 6.45 5.42 2.83
CA PRO A 41 5.69 4.51 1.99
C PRO A 41 6.52 3.33 1.46
N MET A 42 5.90 2.14 1.45
CA MET A 42 6.42 0.94 0.78
C MET A 42 6.23 1.08 -0.75
N CYS A 43 7.17 1.72 -1.43
CA CYS A 43 7.06 1.99 -2.87
C CYS A 43 8.22 1.44 -3.73
N LYS A 44 9.23 0.85 -3.09
CA LYS A 44 10.38 0.18 -3.70
C LYS A 44 11.00 -0.77 -2.68
N ILE A 45 11.77 -1.74 -3.16
CA ILE A 45 12.61 -2.58 -2.30
C ILE A 45 14.02 -2.01 -2.32
N SER A 46 14.53 -1.58 -1.17
CA SER A 46 15.93 -1.17 -1.10
C SER A 46 16.85 -2.36 -1.35
N GLU A 47 17.87 -2.17 -2.18
CA GLU A 47 18.87 -3.18 -2.48
C GLU A 47 19.61 -3.66 -1.20
N LYS A 48 19.63 -2.84 -0.14
CA LYS A 48 20.19 -3.23 1.18
C LYS A 48 19.40 -4.35 1.87
N VAL A 49 18.11 -4.47 1.58
CA VAL A 49 17.18 -5.40 2.26
C VAL A 49 16.54 -6.40 1.30
N LYS A 50 16.83 -6.29 0.00
CA LYS A 50 16.30 -7.17 -1.04
C LYS A 50 16.81 -8.61 -0.84
N PRO A 51 15.93 -9.61 -0.69
CA PRO A 51 16.38 -10.99 -0.55
C PRO A 51 17.09 -11.49 -1.80
N HIS A 52 18.03 -12.41 -1.63
CA HIS A 52 18.74 -13.02 -2.77
C HIS A 52 17.73 -13.70 -3.74
N PRO A 53 17.89 -13.57 -5.07
CA PRO A 53 16.94 -14.11 -6.05
C PRO A 53 16.60 -15.59 -5.84
N LEU A 54 17.58 -16.42 -5.49
CA LEU A 54 17.36 -17.84 -5.18
C LEU A 54 16.39 -18.06 -4.01
N VAL A 55 16.44 -17.21 -2.98
CA VAL A 55 15.52 -17.29 -1.83
C VAL A 55 14.10 -16.95 -2.30
N ILE A 56 13.94 -15.90 -3.11
CA ILE A 56 12.66 -15.51 -3.68
C ILE A 56 12.08 -16.67 -4.53
N THR A 57 12.89 -17.29 -5.38
CA THR A 57 12.46 -18.42 -6.22
C THR A 57 12.03 -19.61 -5.37
N ALA A 58 12.83 -20.02 -4.38
CA ALA A 58 12.51 -21.14 -3.51
C ALA A 58 11.21 -20.90 -2.71
N LEU A 59 11.06 -19.71 -2.11
CA LEU A 59 9.87 -19.33 -1.36
C LEU A 59 8.63 -19.26 -2.26
N THR A 60 8.78 -18.79 -3.50
CA THR A 60 7.69 -18.74 -4.48
C THR A 60 7.23 -20.14 -4.89
N GLN A 61 8.13 -21.11 -5.04
CA GLN A 61 7.76 -22.48 -5.43
C GLN A 61 6.89 -23.19 -4.38
N VAL A 62 7.08 -22.88 -3.11
CA VAL A 62 6.37 -23.52 -2.00
C VAL A 62 5.14 -22.73 -1.52
N GLU A 63 4.89 -21.55 -2.09
CA GLU A 63 3.81 -20.65 -1.64
C GLU A 63 2.42 -21.26 -1.75
N ASP A 64 2.18 -22.10 -2.77
CA ASP A 64 0.89 -22.78 -2.99
C ASP A 64 0.67 -23.94 -2.00
N ILE A 65 1.75 -24.48 -1.42
CA ILE A 65 1.72 -25.63 -0.51
C ILE A 65 1.59 -25.17 0.94
N ILE A 66 2.38 -24.17 1.33
CA ILE A 66 2.47 -23.67 2.70
C ILE A 66 2.21 -22.15 2.84
N PRO A 67 1.14 -21.59 2.21
CA PRO A 67 0.93 -20.14 2.13
C PRO A 67 0.81 -19.44 3.49
N ARG A 68 0.34 -20.19 4.49
CA ARG A 68 0.01 -19.69 5.83
C ARG A 68 1.14 -19.83 6.84
N TRP A 69 2.26 -20.45 6.47
CA TRP A 69 3.38 -20.71 7.37
C TRP A 69 4.14 -19.42 7.69
N LYS A 70 4.50 -19.26 8.97
CA LYS A 70 5.17 -18.07 9.54
C LYS A 70 6.69 -18.22 9.49
N ILE A 71 7.21 -18.57 8.32
CA ILE A 71 8.62 -18.99 8.13
C ILE A 71 9.53 -17.87 7.61
N VAL A 72 8.97 -16.70 7.31
CA VAL A 72 9.73 -15.59 6.76
C VAL A 72 10.61 -14.99 7.86
N PRO A 73 11.95 -14.99 7.71
CA PRO A 73 12.82 -14.33 8.67
C PRO A 73 12.59 -12.82 8.61
N THR A 74 12.17 -12.22 9.72
CA THR A 74 11.98 -10.78 9.84
C THR A 74 12.58 -10.29 11.16
N LYS A 75 13.12 -9.07 11.15
CA LYS A 75 13.40 -8.33 12.38
C LYS A 75 12.08 -7.98 13.07
N ASP A 76 12.14 -7.73 14.37
CA ASP A 76 10.98 -7.22 15.09
C ASP A 76 10.66 -5.80 14.57
N VAL A 77 9.57 -5.69 13.81
CA VAL A 77 9.16 -4.42 13.19
C VAL A 77 8.77 -3.41 14.25
N ILE A 78 8.24 -3.84 15.40
CA ILE A 78 7.86 -2.92 16.48
C ILE A 78 9.12 -2.28 17.07
N ASP A 79 10.17 -3.06 17.30
CA ASP A 79 11.45 -2.52 17.81
C ASP A 79 12.14 -1.60 16.80
N ALA A 80 12.02 -1.89 15.50
CA ALA A 80 12.64 -1.08 14.45
C ALA A 80 11.84 0.17 14.06
N ALA A 81 10.50 0.14 14.22
CA ALA A 81 9.64 1.22 13.77
C ALA A 81 9.35 2.28 14.85
N PHE A 82 9.30 1.88 16.12
CA PHE A 82 8.95 2.76 17.23
C PHE A 82 10.21 3.14 18.01
N LYS A 83 10.63 4.39 17.88
CA LYS A 83 11.80 4.95 18.56
C LYS A 83 11.55 5.16 20.05
N ASP A 84 10.38 5.72 20.38
CA ASP A 84 9.95 5.98 21.75
C ASP A 84 9.66 4.66 22.49
N PRO A 85 10.36 4.37 23.61
CA PRO A 85 10.18 3.12 24.37
C PRO A 85 8.77 2.93 24.94
N ASP A 86 8.12 4.00 25.39
CA ASP A 86 6.79 3.93 26.02
C ASP A 86 5.73 3.66 24.96
N LYS A 87 5.85 4.31 23.79
CA LYS A 87 4.97 4.03 22.64
C LYS A 87 5.19 2.62 22.11
N ARG A 88 6.43 2.16 22.07
CA ARG A 88 6.78 0.77 21.70
C ARG A 88 6.11 -0.23 22.65
N GLU A 89 6.20 0.00 23.96
CA GLU A 89 5.57 -0.89 24.95
C GLU A 89 4.03 -0.88 24.81
N LYS A 90 3.43 0.29 24.61
CA LYS A 90 1.98 0.44 24.35
C LYS A 90 1.54 -0.36 23.13
N ILE A 91 2.30 -0.33 22.04
CA ILE A 91 2.02 -1.09 20.83
C ILE A 91 2.18 -2.60 21.06
N ARG A 92 3.18 -3.04 21.82
CA ARG A 92 3.31 -4.46 22.20
C ARG A 92 2.13 -4.97 23.04
N LYS A 93 1.50 -4.11 23.85
CA LYS A 93 0.31 -4.47 24.63
C LYS A 93 -0.98 -4.44 23.80
N ASN A 94 -0.96 -3.93 22.57
CA ASN A 94 -2.14 -3.81 21.72
C ASN A 94 -2.56 -5.17 21.12
N LYS A 95 -3.70 -5.68 21.58
CA LYS A 95 -4.29 -6.97 21.15
C LYS A 95 -4.84 -6.97 19.72
N LEU A 96 -5.00 -5.79 19.10
CA LEU A 96 -5.49 -5.66 17.73
C LEU A 96 -4.36 -5.76 16.69
N ILE A 97 -3.10 -5.76 17.13
CA ILE A 97 -1.94 -5.82 16.24
C ILE A 97 -1.49 -7.28 16.07
N TYR A 98 -1.23 -7.66 14.83
CA TYR A 98 -0.59 -8.94 14.51
C TYR A 98 0.89 -8.88 14.88
N GLN A 99 1.32 -9.71 15.83
CA GLN A 99 2.70 -9.71 16.36
C GLN A 99 3.53 -10.93 15.93
N ASP A 100 2.92 -11.87 15.24
CA ASP A 100 3.62 -13.02 14.69
C ASP A 100 4.47 -12.64 13.47
N LYS A 101 5.41 -13.50 13.10
CA LYS A 101 6.14 -13.37 11.83
C LYS A 101 5.16 -13.35 10.65
N PRO A 102 5.43 -12.58 9.58
CA PRO A 102 4.60 -12.60 8.37
C PRO A 102 4.43 -14.02 7.82
N ARG A 103 3.22 -14.30 7.35
CA ARG A 103 2.95 -15.53 6.60
C ARG A 103 3.65 -15.46 5.25
N LEU A 104 4.11 -16.61 4.75
CA LEU A 104 4.84 -16.73 3.49
C LEU A 104 4.15 -15.98 2.34
N LYS A 105 2.86 -16.25 2.12
CA LYS A 105 2.12 -15.62 1.02
C LYS A 105 2.03 -14.11 1.19
N THR A 106 1.82 -13.61 2.42
CA THR A 106 1.79 -12.17 2.70
C THR A 106 3.10 -11.49 2.35
N ALA A 107 4.24 -12.07 2.77
CA ALA A 107 5.55 -11.49 2.45
C ALA A 107 5.84 -11.49 0.95
N LEU A 108 5.44 -12.55 0.23
CA LEU A 108 5.58 -12.61 -1.23
C LEU A 108 4.69 -11.57 -1.94
N GLU A 109 3.46 -11.35 -1.47
CA GLU A 109 2.60 -10.30 -2.03
C GLU A 109 3.13 -8.88 -1.71
N MET A 110 3.73 -8.66 -0.54
CA MET A 110 4.41 -7.39 -0.23
C MET A 110 5.61 -7.16 -1.16
N LEU A 111 6.40 -8.20 -1.42
CA LEU A 111 7.52 -8.16 -2.35
C LEU A 111 7.05 -7.82 -3.77
N ARG A 112 6.07 -8.57 -4.30
CA ARG A 112 5.47 -8.35 -5.63
C ARG A 112 4.89 -6.96 -5.77
N THR A 113 4.14 -6.51 -4.76
CA THR A 113 3.54 -5.18 -4.75
C THR A 113 4.62 -4.09 -4.78
N SER A 114 5.69 -4.24 -4.01
CA SER A 114 6.79 -3.26 -3.98
C SER A 114 7.49 -3.14 -5.33
N MET A 115 7.78 -4.27 -5.99
CA MET A 115 8.36 -4.28 -7.35
C MET A 115 7.41 -3.64 -8.36
N TYR A 116 6.12 -4.00 -8.32
CA TYR A 116 5.13 -3.46 -9.23
C TYR A 116 4.90 -1.94 -9.05
N VAL A 117 4.97 -1.44 -7.81
CA VAL A 117 4.90 0.01 -7.54
C VAL A 117 6.16 0.69 -8.07
N GLU A 118 7.35 0.15 -7.80
CA GLU A 118 8.64 0.65 -8.28
C GLU A 118 8.69 0.80 -9.81
N ASP A 119 8.26 -0.22 -10.55
CA ASP A 119 8.21 -0.22 -12.02
C ASP A 119 7.22 0.83 -12.60
N SER A 120 6.44 1.47 -11.73
CA SER A 120 5.38 2.38 -12.11
C SER A 120 5.46 3.76 -11.47
N LEU A 121 6.56 4.09 -10.78
CA LEU A 121 6.71 5.39 -10.13
C LEU A 121 6.49 6.55 -11.11
N SER A 122 7.00 6.43 -12.34
CA SER A 122 6.81 7.41 -13.41
C SER A 122 5.36 7.61 -13.86
N LYS A 123 4.45 6.70 -13.50
CA LYS A 123 3.01 6.81 -13.78
C LYS A 123 2.26 7.58 -12.68
N VAL A 124 2.90 7.89 -11.55
CA VAL A 124 2.30 8.67 -10.46
C VAL A 124 2.25 10.13 -10.86
N LYS A 125 1.04 10.64 -11.16
CA LYS A 125 0.80 12.04 -11.58
C LYS A 125 0.05 12.87 -10.53
N LEU A 126 -0.43 12.21 -9.48
CA LEU A 126 -1.24 12.82 -8.43
C LEU A 126 -0.41 13.82 -7.60
N PRO A 127 -0.99 14.94 -7.12
CA PRO A 127 -0.31 15.81 -6.17
C PRO A 127 0.04 15.10 -4.86
N PHE A 128 1.30 15.07 -4.42
CA PHE A 128 1.64 14.33 -3.20
C PHE A 128 2.65 15.01 -2.27
N LEU A 129 2.56 14.64 -1.00
CA LEU A 129 3.56 14.87 0.03
C LEU A 129 4.09 13.51 0.49
N VAL A 130 5.41 13.31 0.42
CA VAL A 130 6.08 12.18 1.06
C VAL A 130 6.86 12.63 2.30
N LEU A 131 6.67 11.93 3.41
CA LEU A 131 7.30 12.22 4.70
C LEU A 131 8.09 10.98 5.12
N HIS A 132 9.36 11.12 5.50
CA HIS A 132 10.20 9.96 5.85
C HIS A 132 11.24 10.29 6.92
N GLY A 133 11.49 9.38 7.85
CA GLY A 133 12.57 9.51 8.82
C GLY A 133 13.90 9.06 8.23
N GLU A 134 14.97 9.85 8.36
CA GLU A 134 16.27 9.49 7.74
C GLU A 134 16.96 8.28 8.39
N ALA A 135 16.55 7.90 9.61
CA ALA A 135 17.04 6.73 10.31
C ALA A 135 16.09 5.53 10.23
N ASP A 136 15.11 5.56 9.32
CA ASP A 136 14.21 4.44 9.08
C ASP A 136 14.99 3.21 8.54
N THR A 137 14.84 2.08 9.25
CA THR A 137 15.45 0.80 8.88
C THR A 137 14.43 -0.26 8.43
N VAL A 138 13.14 0.08 8.46
CA VAL A 138 12.02 -0.73 7.99
C VAL A 138 11.77 -0.47 6.51
N THR A 139 11.65 0.81 6.14
CA THR A 139 11.63 1.26 4.75
C THR A 139 12.78 2.22 4.53
N ASP A 140 13.70 1.90 3.63
CA ASP A 140 14.87 2.76 3.38
C ASP A 140 14.40 4.12 2.80
N PRO A 141 14.83 5.28 3.34
CA PRO A 141 14.43 6.60 2.85
C PRO A 141 14.69 6.82 1.35
N GLU A 142 15.67 6.12 0.78
CA GLU A 142 15.96 6.12 -0.66
C GLU A 142 14.76 5.68 -1.52
N VAL A 143 13.84 4.87 -0.97
CA VAL A 143 12.61 4.51 -1.69
C VAL A 143 11.70 5.72 -1.91
N SER A 144 11.64 6.63 -0.92
CA SER A 144 10.85 7.86 -1.02
C SER A 144 11.53 8.93 -1.87
N ARG A 145 12.88 8.98 -1.85
CA ARG A 145 13.62 9.79 -2.83
C ARG A 145 13.34 9.32 -4.25
N ALA A 146 13.40 8.01 -4.49
CA ALA A 146 13.11 7.44 -5.80
C ALA A 146 11.68 7.78 -6.26
N LEU A 147 10.67 7.68 -5.39
CA LEU A 147 9.30 8.13 -5.71
C LEU A 147 9.26 9.62 -6.07
N TYR A 148 9.89 10.47 -5.27
CA TYR A 148 9.92 11.91 -5.51
C TYR A 148 10.58 12.25 -6.85
N GLU A 149 11.71 11.62 -7.17
CA GLU A 149 12.47 11.88 -8.40
C GLU A 149 11.71 11.38 -9.64
N HIS A 150 11.26 10.13 -9.62
CA HIS A 150 10.74 9.46 -10.81
C HIS A 150 9.27 9.76 -11.09
N ALA A 151 8.48 10.18 -10.11
CA ALA A 151 7.07 10.48 -10.32
C ALA A 151 6.86 11.63 -11.32
N ALA A 152 5.88 11.45 -12.22
CA ALA A 152 5.49 12.45 -13.21
C ALA A 152 4.55 13.55 -12.65
N SER A 153 4.31 13.56 -11.33
CA SER A 153 3.53 14.61 -10.67
C SER A 153 4.22 15.97 -10.79
N THR A 154 3.45 16.99 -11.18
CA THR A 154 3.89 18.37 -11.25
C THR A 154 3.79 19.09 -9.91
N ASP A 155 3.07 18.51 -8.94
CA ASP A 155 2.92 19.02 -7.58
C ASP A 155 3.35 17.93 -6.58
N LYS A 156 4.65 17.89 -6.28
CA LYS A 156 5.25 16.89 -5.40
C LYS A 156 6.17 17.55 -4.39
N ALA A 157 6.11 17.08 -3.16
CA ALA A 157 6.98 17.51 -2.07
C ALA A 157 7.53 16.29 -1.30
N ILE A 158 8.76 16.42 -0.81
CA ILE A 158 9.38 15.46 0.09
C ILE A 158 9.90 16.19 1.33
N LYS A 159 9.62 15.62 2.51
CA LYS A 159 10.20 16.07 3.77
C LYS A 159 10.86 14.90 4.48
N LEU A 160 12.15 15.07 4.74
CA LEU A 160 12.96 14.09 5.46
C LEU A 160 13.28 14.62 6.83
N TYR A 161 13.13 13.76 7.83
CA TYR A 161 13.30 14.12 9.22
C TYR A 161 14.56 13.46 9.79
N PRO A 162 15.63 14.24 10.06
CA PRO A 162 16.88 13.71 10.58
C PRO A 162 16.68 12.92 11.87
N GLY A 163 17.22 11.70 11.90
CA GLY A 163 17.21 10.84 13.08
C GLY A 163 15.85 10.25 13.48
N MET A 164 14.76 10.56 12.77
CA MET A 164 13.46 9.90 12.97
C MET A 164 13.44 8.53 12.29
N TRP A 165 12.68 7.60 12.86
CA TRP A 165 12.52 6.20 12.44
C TRP A 165 11.24 6.04 11.58
N HIS A 166 10.74 4.81 11.43
CA HIS A 166 9.61 4.47 10.56
C HIS A 166 8.25 5.01 11.01
N GLY A 167 7.97 4.96 12.33
CA GLY A 167 6.67 5.32 12.88
C GLY A 167 6.51 6.83 13.08
N LEU A 168 6.57 7.62 12.01
CA LEU A 168 6.59 9.09 12.11
C LEU A 168 5.37 9.68 12.85
N THR A 169 4.21 9.03 12.76
CA THR A 169 2.95 9.56 13.32
C THR A 169 2.60 9.02 14.71
N ALA A 170 3.33 8.00 15.19
CA ALA A 170 2.95 7.29 16.41
C ALA A 170 4.11 6.64 17.19
N GLY A 171 5.30 6.56 16.61
CA GLY A 171 6.47 5.88 17.19
C GLY A 171 7.64 6.78 17.55
N GLU A 172 7.54 8.08 17.26
CA GLU A 172 8.53 9.11 17.61
C GLU A 172 8.13 9.85 18.89
N PRO A 173 9.01 10.62 19.55
CA PRO A 173 8.64 11.53 20.63
C PRO A 173 7.49 12.46 20.23
N ASP A 174 6.67 12.92 21.19
CA ASP A 174 5.46 13.70 20.91
C ASP A 174 5.72 14.95 20.07
N GLU A 175 6.79 15.69 20.37
CA GLU A 175 7.21 16.89 19.62
C GLU A 175 7.47 16.59 18.13
N ASN A 176 8.09 15.45 17.84
CA ASN A 176 8.37 15.00 16.48
C ASN A 176 7.09 14.60 15.75
N VAL A 177 6.20 13.89 16.44
CA VAL A 177 4.89 13.49 15.90
C VAL A 177 4.04 14.73 15.59
N GLU A 178 4.03 15.72 16.48
CA GLU A 178 3.34 17.00 16.29
C GLU A 178 3.90 17.77 15.09
N ALA A 179 5.22 17.80 14.91
CA ALA A 179 5.85 18.41 13.74
C ALA A 179 5.40 17.75 12.44
N VAL A 180 5.36 16.41 12.39
CA VAL A 180 4.87 15.65 11.23
C VAL A 180 3.41 15.99 10.93
N PHE A 181 2.53 15.99 11.93
CA PHE A 181 1.12 16.35 11.73
C PHE A 181 0.95 17.81 11.30
N SER A 182 1.74 18.73 11.84
CA SER A 182 1.73 20.14 11.43
C SER A 182 2.04 20.29 9.93
N ASP A 183 3.06 19.59 9.43
CA ASP A 183 3.43 19.59 8.01
C ASP A 183 2.33 19.00 7.13
N ILE A 184 1.72 17.87 7.55
CA ILE A 184 0.60 17.24 6.86
C ILE A 184 -0.58 18.21 6.76
N ILE A 185 -0.96 18.81 7.88
CA ILE A 185 -2.09 19.75 7.97
C ILE A 185 -1.82 20.99 7.10
N ALA A 186 -0.62 21.54 7.15
CA ALA A 186 -0.22 22.68 6.32
C ALA A 186 -0.34 22.34 4.82
N TRP A 187 0.16 21.18 4.40
CA TRP A 187 0.09 20.74 3.00
C TRP A 187 -1.34 20.52 2.52
N LEU A 188 -2.19 19.91 3.36
CA LEU A 188 -3.61 19.69 3.07
C LEU A 188 -4.38 21.00 3.00
N ASN A 189 -4.14 21.93 3.94
CA ASN A 189 -4.81 23.23 3.96
C ASN A 189 -4.47 24.09 2.73
N ALA A 190 -3.23 23.99 2.22
CA ALA A 190 -2.83 24.68 0.99
C ALA A 190 -3.52 24.13 -0.27
N ARG A 191 -4.04 22.89 -0.24
CA ARG A 191 -4.61 22.19 -1.41
C ARG A 191 -6.10 21.87 -1.28
N ARG A 192 -6.69 22.09 -0.11
CA ARG A 192 -8.14 21.93 0.07
C ARG A 192 -8.84 22.99 -0.78
N ARG A 193 -9.80 22.55 -1.59
CA ARG A 193 -10.72 23.44 -2.28
C ARG A 193 -12.12 22.85 -2.36
N VAL A 194 -13.08 23.71 -2.62
CA VAL A 194 -14.45 23.33 -2.98
C VAL A 194 -14.49 23.18 -4.48
N TRP A 195 -14.99 22.05 -4.95
CA TRP A 195 -15.09 21.72 -6.37
C TRP A 195 -16.52 21.91 -6.85
N THR A 196 -16.69 22.54 -8.02
CA THR A 196 -17.98 22.54 -8.72
C THR A 196 -18.17 21.23 -9.51
N PRO A 197 -19.43 20.84 -9.85
CA PRO A 197 -19.69 19.71 -10.72
C PRO A 197 -18.96 19.79 -12.06
N GLU A 198 -18.86 20.99 -12.64
CA GLU A 198 -18.21 21.26 -13.93
C GLU A 198 -16.69 21.05 -13.83
N GLU A 199 -16.06 21.50 -12.75
CA GLU A 199 -14.63 21.27 -12.50
C GLU A 199 -14.32 19.78 -12.31
N ARG A 200 -15.20 19.04 -11.60
CA ARG A 200 -15.09 17.59 -11.45
C ARG A 200 -15.18 16.88 -12.79
N LEU A 201 -16.18 17.23 -13.60
CA LEU A 201 -16.38 16.67 -14.93
C LEU A 201 -15.16 16.98 -15.83
N THR A 202 -14.68 18.22 -15.81
CA THR A 202 -13.51 18.64 -16.59
C THR A 202 -12.27 17.82 -16.22
N LYS A 203 -12.02 17.63 -14.91
CA LYS A 203 -10.90 16.78 -14.44
C LYS A 203 -11.04 15.33 -14.92
N MET A 204 -12.24 14.77 -14.86
CA MET A 204 -12.52 13.40 -15.32
C MET A 204 -12.34 13.25 -16.84
N LEU A 205 -12.74 14.27 -17.62
CA LEU A 205 -12.61 14.25 -19.08
C LEU A 205 -11.17 14.52 -19.56
N ALA A 206 -10.39 15.29 -18.80
CA ALA A 206 -8.97 15.54 -19.07
C ALA A 206 -8.07 14.32 -18.77
N ALA A 207 -8.62 13.27 -18.14
CA ALA A 207 -7.89 12.03 -17.92
C ALA A 207 -7.45 11.42 -19.24
N PRO A 208 -6.24 10.84 -19.33
CA PRO A 208 -5.99 9.86 -20.38
C PRO A 208 -7.06 8.77 -20.27
N LYS A 209 -7.69 8.41 -21.39
CA LYS A 209 -8.62 7.27 -21.45
C LYS A 209 -7.95 6.10 -20.73
N LYS A 210 -8.70 5.40 -19.86
CA LYS A 210 -8.19 4.24 -19.13
C LYS A 210 -7.38 3.40 -20.11
N PRO A 211 -6.10 3.09 -19.84
CA PRO A 211 -5.44 2.08 -20.64
C PRO A 211 -6.33 0.84 -20.57
N ASP A 212 -6.55 0.18 -21.71
CA ASP A 212 -7.10 -1.17 -21.71
C ASP A 212 -6.28 -1.94 -20.68
N ILE A 213 -6.93 -2.34 -19.60
CA ILE A 213 -6.30 -3.26 -18.67
C ILE A 213 -6.20 -4.53 -19.49
N ASP A 214 -5.05 -4.77 -20.09
CA ASP A 214 -4.71 -6.08 -20.62
C ASP A 214 -4.91 -7.04 -19.44
N GLU A 215 -6.01 -7.80 -19.48
CA GLU A 215 -6.29 -8.93 -18.57
C GLU A 215 -5.20 -10.02 -18.65
N LYS A 216 -4.10 -9.77 -19.38
CA LYS A 216 -3.08 -10.76 -19.72
C LYS A 216 -1.72 -10.58 -19.06
N ASP A 217 -1.49 -9.56 -18.25
CA ASP A 217 -0.19 -9.46 -17.57
C ASP A 217 -0.32 -9.39 -16.05
N HIS A 218 -0.61 -10.55 -15.47
CA HIS A 218 0.16 -11.16 -14.38
C HIS A 218 -0.53 -12.43 -13.89
N GLY A 219 -0.27 -13.51 -14.61
CA GLY A 219 -0.40 -14.86 -14.13
C GLY A 219 0.70 -15.65 -14.80
N SER A 220 1.67 -16.12 -14.00
CA SER A 220 2.57 -17.23 -14.30
C SER A 220 2.27 -17.95 -15.62
N THR A 221 3.27 -18.03 -16.50
CA THR A 221 3.31 -19.00 -17.61
C THR A 221 3.20 -20.43 -17.05
N ARG A 222 1.98 -20.84 -16.70
CA ARG A 222 1.57 -22.22 -16.48
C ARG A 222 0.83 -22.67 -17.74
N PRO A 223 1.19 -23.82 -18.33
CA PRO A 223 0.42 -24.37 -19.43
C PRO A 223 -1.01 -24.66 -18.95
N ARG A 224 -2.01 -24.28 -19.73
CA ARG A 224 -3.42 -24.65 -19.53
C ARG A 224 -3.54 -26.18 -19.46
N ARG A 225 -3.52 -26.74 -18.25
CA ARG A 225 -3.91 -28.14 -18.02
C ARG A 225 -5.42 -28.24 -18.16
N ARG A 226 -5.89 -28.99 -19.16
CA ARG A 226 -7.30 -29.40 -19.32
C ARG A 226 -7.85 -29.90 -17.99
N ARG A 227 -8.82 -29.20 -17.40
CA ARG A 227 -9.66 -29.77 -16.33
C ARG A 227 -10.45 -30.93 -16.94
N ARG A 228 -10.13 -32.17 -16.54
CA ARG A 228 -11.06 -33.29 -16.66
C ARG A 228 -12.26 -32.96 -15.78
N GLY A 229 -13.45 -32.91 -16.39
CA GLY A 229 -14.70 -32.68 -15.69
C GLY A 229 -14.97 -33.83 -14.71
N PHE A 230 -15.23 -33.49 -13.46
CA PHE A 230 -15.96 -34.38 -12.56
C PHE A 230 -17.45 -34.10 -12.79
N LEU A 231 -18.08 -35.00 -13.54
CA LEU A 231 -19.53 -35.20 -13.51
C LEU A 231 -19.87 -35.79 -12.15
N CYS A 232 -20.56 -35.05 -11.29
CA CYS A 232 -21.34 -35.65 -10.22
C CYS A 232 -22.82 -35.47 -10.61
N GLY A 233 -23.40 -36.59 -11.02
CA GLY A 233 -24.72 -36.68 -11.61
C GLY A 233 -25.85 -36.49 -10.60
N LEU A 234 -26.96 -36.03 -11.17
CA LEU A 234 -28.32 -36.01 -10.66
C LEU A 234 -28.79 -37.38 -10.19
N THR A 235 -29.32 -37.44 -8.97
CA THR A 235 -30.40 -38.32 -8.49
C THR A 235 -30.86 -37.72 -7.14
N GLY A 236 -32.11 -37.47 -6.78
CA GLY A 236 -33.43 -37.67 -7.36
C GLY A 236 -34.42 -37.12 -6.31
N ARG A 237 -35.49 -36.47 -6.75
CA ARG A 237 -36.59 -36.02 -5.89
C ARG A 237 -37.38 -37.22 -5.35
N THR A 238 -37.74 -37.20 -4.08
CA THR A 238 -39.01 -37.77 -3.59
C THR A 238 -39.58 -36.86 -2.51
N HIS A 239 -40.82 -36.40 -2.74
CA HIS A 239 -41.68 -35.74 -1.76
C HIS A 239 -42.15 -36.74 -0.70
N HIS A 240 -42.30 -36.28 0.55
CA HIS A 240 -43.51 -36.47 1.35
C HIS A 240 -43.56 -35.56 2.59
N HIS A 241 -44.77 -35.08 2.87
CA HIS A 241 -45.37 -34.48 4.09
C HIS A 241 -44.78 -34.97 5.45
N SER A 242 -44.93 -34.32 6.61
CA SER A 242 -45.95 -33.42 7.17
C SER A 242 -45.42 -32.71 8.42
N GLU A 243 -46.16 -31.70 8.89
CA GLU A 243 -46.05 -30.95 10.15
C GLU A 243 -45.97 -31.82 11.43
N MET A 244 -45.16 -31.36 12.39
CA MET A 244 -45.51 -30.99 13.78
C MET A 244 -44.36 -30.18 14.40
#